data_AF-A0A951PPV2-F1
#
_entry.id   AF-A0A951PPV2-F1
#
_cell.length_a   1.000
_cell.length_b   1.000
_cell.length_c   1.000
_cell.angle_alpha   90.00
_cell.angle_beta   90.00
_cell.angle_gamma   90.00
#
_symmetry.space_group_name_H-M   'P 1'
#
loop_
_entity.id
_entity.type
_entity.pdbx_description
1 polymer ?
#
loop_
_entity_poly.entity_id
_entity_poly.type
_entity_poly.pdbx_seq_one_letter_code
_entity_poly.pdbx_strand_id
1 'polypeptide(L)'
;MLSLAAALPAQASFCHNSNDHLICILSIKRSAKNYWEYRAAVSVDGVKRPIEVYNCRERVRVRQDGAVVTFEPNSPGELICNLIKR
;
A
#
# COMPACT_ATOMS: atom_id res chain seq x y z
N MET A 1 16.52 27.99 -30.49
CA MET A 1 16.83 27.50 -29.13
C MET A 1 16.06 26.21 -28.91
N LEU A 2 16.74 25.06 -28.80
CA LEU A 2 16.12 23.78 -28.51
C LEU A 2 16.04 23.64 -26.99
N SER A 3 14.86 23.86 -26.41
CA SER A 3 14.66 23.72 -24.96
C SER A 3 14.58 22.24 -24.59
N LEU A 4 15.58 21.76 -23.84
CA LEU A 4 15.61 20.40 -23.31
C LEU A 4 14.86 20.39 -21.96
N ALA A 5 13.60 19.98 -21.97
CA ALA A 5 12.84 19.78 -20.73
C ALA A 5 13.25 18.46 -20.08
N ALA A 6 13.87 18.52 -18.90
CA ALA A 6 14.12 17.34 -18.08
C ALA A 6 12.82 16.89 -17.41
N ALA A 7 12.28 15.74 -17.79
CA ALA A 7 11.14 15.14 -17.11
C ALA A 7 11.57 14.63 -15.72
N LEU A 8 10.87 15.06 -14.67
CA LEU A 8 11.07 14.51 -13.33
C LEU A 8 10.53 13.08 -13.28
N PRO A 9 11.16 12.17 -12.51
CA PRO A 9 10.65 10.81 -12.34
C PRO A 9 9.26 10.86 -11.70
N ALA A 10 8.25 10.38 -12.42
CA ALA A 10 6.91 10.17 -11.87
C ALA A 10 6.94 8.94 -10.96
N GLN A 11 6.65 9.11 -9.67
CA GLN A 11 6.39 7.98 -8.79
C GLN A 11 5.01 7.43 -9.14
N ALA A 12 4.97 6.35 -9.90
CA ALA A 12 3.73 5.64 -10.18
C ALA A 12 3.26 4.96 -8.88
N SER A 13 2.13 5.41 -8.34
CA SER A 13 1.41 4.66 -7.32
C SER A 13 0.77 3.44 -7.97
N PHE A 14 0.92 2.25 -7.39
CA PHE A 14 0.19 1.08 -7.85
C PHE A 14 -1.26 1.20 -7.38
N CYS A 15 -2.20 1.30 -8.32
CA CYS A 15 -3.62 1.42 -8.02
C CYS A 15 -4.41 0.21 -8.52
N HIS A 16 -5.41 -0.20 -7.75
CA HIS A 16 -6.30 -1.29 -8.08
C HIS A 16 -7.74 -0.93 -7.70
N ASN A 17 -8.68 -1.17 -8.61
CA ASN A 17 -10.11 -1.06 -8.33
C ASN A 17 -10.56 -2.32 -7.62
N SER A 18 -11.14 -2.17 -6.44
CA SER A 18 -11.59 -3.28 -5.59
C SER A 18 -12.92 -2.91 -4.94
N ASN A 19 -13.99 -3.67 -5.23
CA ASN A 19 -15.35 -3.39 -4.75
C ASN A 19 -15.77 -1.92 -4.92
N ASP A 20 -15.66 -1.37 -6.14
CA ASP A 20 -15.97 0.03 -6.47
C ASP A 20 -15.10 1.10 -5.76
N HIS A 21 -14.11 0.69 -4.97
CA HIS A 21 -13.13 1.58 -4.36
C HIS A 21 -11.80 1.55 -5.12
N LEU A 22 -11.23 2.73 -5.35
CA LEU A 22 -9.88 2.86 -5.92
C LEU A 22 -8.85 2.86 -4.79
N ILE A 23 -8.10 1.77 -4.68
CA ILE A 23 -7.03 1.62 -3.69
C ILE A 23 -5.68 1.86 -4.35
N CYS A 24 -4.93 2.84 -3.88
CA CYS A 24 -3.59 3.14 -4.36
C CYS A 24 -2.55 2.97 -3.26
N ILE A 25 -1.44 2.29 -3.56
CA ILE A 25 -0.28 2.22 -2.68
C ILE A 25 0.59 3.45 -2.92
N LEU A 26 0.71 4.30 -1.90
CA LEU A 26 1.48 5.55 -1.96
C LEU A 26 2.93 5.29 -1.59
N SER A 27 3.17 4.43 -0.61
CA SER A 27 4.49 3.97 -0.21
C SER A 27 4.40 2.59 0.40
N ILE A 28 5.44 1.79 0.23
CA ILE A 28 5.54 0.46 0.80
C ILE A 28 6.99 0.12 1.11
N LYS A 29 7.24 -0.40 2.30
CA LYS A 29 8.55 -0.89 2.74
C LYS A 29 8.38 -2.22 3.45
N ARG A 30 9.06 -3.25 2.94
CA ARG A 30 9.15 -4.56 3.61
C ARG A 30 10.05 -4.47 4.84
N SER A 31 9.67 -5.17 5.91
CA SER A 31 10.50 -5.33 7.09
C SER A 31 11.73 -6.19 6.78
N ALA A 32 12.87 -5.84 7.38
CA ALA A 32 14.11 -6.61 7.27
C ALA A 32 14.12 -7.84 8.20
N LYS A 33 13.39 -7.78 9.32
CA LYS A 33 13.32 -8.86 10.31
C LYS A 33 12.24 -9.89 9.95
N ASN A 34 11.07 -9.42 9.54
CA ASN A 34 9.92 -10.25 9.22
C ASN A 34 9.52 -10.02 7.76
N TYR A 35 9.95 -10.90 6.85
CA TYR A 35 9.74 -10.67 5.41
C TYR A 35 8.26 -10.65 4.98
N TRP A 36 7.35 -11.12 5.85
CA TRP A 36 5.90 -11.07 5.65
C TRP A 36 5.24 -9.78 6.16
N GLU A 37 6.01 -8.87 6.76
CA GLU A 37 5.51 -7.58 7.25
C GLU A 37 5.88 -6.42 6.33
N TYR A 38 4.91 -5.54 6.14
CA TYR A 38 5.05 -4.35 5.31
C TYR A 38 4.57 -3.13 6.07
N ARG A 39 5.30 -2.03 5.95
CA ARG A 39 4.86 -0.69 6.37
C ARG A 39 4.43 0.05 5.11
N ALA A 40 3.17 0.44 5.04
CA ALA A 40 2.65 1.06 3.83
C ALA A 40 1.68 2.20 4.14
N ALA A 41 1.76 3.26 3.33
CA ALA A 41 0.70 4.26 3.23
C ALA A 41 -0.13 3.96 1.97
N VAL A 42 -1.44 4.03 2.11
CA VAL A 42 -2.39 3.79 1.02
C VAL A 42 -3.36 4.95 0.91
N SER A 43 -3.95 5.10 -0.26
CA SER A 43 -5.11 5.95 -0.49
C SER A 43 -6.29 5.06 -0.84
N VAL A 44 -7.47 5.37 -0.31
CA VAL A 44 -8.74 4.76 -0.72
C VAL A 44 -9.63 5.89 -1.19
N ASP A 45 -10.06 5.86 -2.45
CA ASP A 45 -10.86 6.89 -3.11
C ASP A 45 -10.26 8.31 -2.96
N GLY A 46 -8.94 8.41 -3.14
CA GLY A 46 -8.19 9.66 -2.97
C GLY A 46 -7.92 10.07 -1.52
N VAL A 47 -8.53 9.40 -0.52
CA VAL A 47 -8.28 9.68 0.91
C VAL A 47 -7.07 8.91 1.40
N LYS A 48 -6.00 9.64 1.73
CA LYS A 48 -4.76 9.08 2.28
C LYS A 48 -4.98 8.55 3.69
N ARG A 49 -4.53 7.32 3.93
CA ARG A 49 -4.45 6.70 5.26
C ARG A 49 -3.04 6.83 5.83
N PRO A 50 -2.88 6.88 7.16
CA PRO A 50 -1.57 6.88 7.78
C PRO A 50 -0.80 5.59 7.48
N ILE A 51 0.51 5.60 7.77
CA ILE A 51 1.34 4.40 7.62
C ILE A 51 0.88 3.35 8.65
N GLU A 52 0.44 2.21 8.15
CA GLU A 52 0.03 1.05 8.94
C GLU A 52 1.00 -0.12 8.72
N VAL A 53 1.02 -1.08 9.64
CA VAL A 53 1.78 -2.32 9.50
C VAL A 53 0.84 -3.41 8.98
N TYR A 54 1.21 -4.07 7.90
CA TYR A 54 0.45 -5.15 7.28
C TYR A 54 1.21 -6.46 7.46
N ASN A 55 0.62 -7.43 8.16
CA ASN A 55 1.16 -8.77 8.35
C ASN A 55 0.49 -9.72 7.36
N CYS A 56 1.22 -10.11 6.30
CA CYS A 56 0.70 -10.97 5.24
C CYS A 56 0.60 -12.46 5.63
N ARG A 57 1.24 -12.87 6.74
CA ARG A 57 1.17 -14.23 7.26
C ARG A 57 -0.14 -14.45 8.01
N GLU A 58 -0.49 -13.52 8.90
CA GLU A 58 -1.68 -13.57 9.74
C GLU A 58 -2.90 -12.89 9.10
N ARG A 59 -2.70 -12.16 7.99
CA ARG A 59 -3.73 -11.38 7.28
C ARG A 59 -4.39 -10.34 8.18
N VAL A 60 -3.57 -9.61 8.93
CA VAL A 60 -4.00 -8.52 9.81
C VAL A 60 -3.20 -7.24 9.53
N ARG A 61 -3.81 -6.10 9.84
CA ARG A 61 -3.10 -4.81 9.91
C ARG A 61 -3.11 -4.26 11.32
N VAL A 62 -2.02 -3.59 11.67
CA VAL A 62 -1.90 -2.79 12.89
C VAL A 62 -2.07 -1.33 12.49
N ARG A 63 -3.16 -0.73 12.97
CA ARG A 63 -3.47 0.68 12.79
C ARG A 63 -2.51 1.55 13.61
N GLN A 64 -2.53 2.86 13.35
CA GLN A 64 -1.67 3.81 14.05
C GLN A 64 -1.93 3.89 15.56
N ASP A 65 -3.16 3.60 16.00
CA ASP A 65 -3.57 3.50 17.40
C ASP A 65 -3.14 2.17 18.07
N GLY A 66 -2.47 1.28 17.33
CA GLY A 66 -2.07 -0.05 17.80
C GLY A 66 -3.16 -1.11 17.69
N ALA A 67 -4.36 -0.76 17.22
CA ALA A 67 -5.44 -1.74 17.04
C ALA A 67 -5.09 -2.74 15.92
N VAL A 68 -5.25 -4.02 16.23
CA VAL A 68 -5.08 -5.12 15.27
C VAL A 68 -6.42 -5.40 14.60
N VAL A 69 -6.45 -5.35 13.28
CA VAL A 69 -7.68 -5.52 12.49
C VAL A 69 -7.42 -6.51 11.38
N THR A 70 -8.27 -7.55 11.29
CA THR A 70 -8.23 -8.54 10.22
C THR A 70 -8.48 -7.90 8.86
N PHE A 71 -7.85 -8.44 7.82
CA PHE A 71 -8.13 -8.02 6.46
C PHE A 71 -9.57 -8.35 6.07
N GLU A 72 -10.25 -7.35 5.53
CA GLU A 72 -11.48 -7.57 4.81
C GLU A 72 -11.15 -8.01 3.36
N PRO A 73 -12.05 -8.74 2.70
CA PRO A 73 -11.92 -9.01 1.27
C PRO A 73 -11.72 -7.71 0.50
N ASN A 74 -10.84 -7.73 -0.51
CA ASN A 74 -10.56 -6.57 -1.36
C ASN A 74 -9.99 -5.34 -0.60
N SER A 75 -9.49 -5.54 0.62
CA SER A 75 -8.88 -4.49 1.42
C SER A 75 -7.48 -4.13 0.94
N PRO A 76 -6.93 -2.97 1.36
CA PRO A 76 -5.54 -2.60 1.05
C PRO A 76 -4.52 -3.66 1.49
N GLY A 77 -4.81 -4.40 2.57
CA GLY A 77 -3.95 -5.48 3.04
C GLY A 77 -3.89 -6.66 2.07
N GLU A 78 -5.01 -7.04 1.45
CA GLU A 78 -5.01 -8.08 0.42
C GLU A 78 -4.21 -7.66 -0.81
N LEU A 79 -4.42 -6.41 -1.27
CA LEU A 79 -3.69 -5.84 -2.39
C LEU A 79 -2.18 -5.88 -2.17
N ILE A 80 -1.72 -5.34 -1.04
CA ILE A 80 -0.30 -5.32 -0.65
C ILE A 80 0.30 -6.73 -0.64
N CYS A 81 -0.40 -7.68 -0.03
CA CYS A 81 0.12 -9.04 0.15
C CYS A 81 0.06 -9.89 -1.13
N ASN A 82 -0.78 -9.54 -2.10
CA ASN A 82 -0.87 -10.22 -3.39
C ASN A 82 0.11 -9.67 -4.42
N LEU A 83 0.37 -8.35 -4.39
CA LEU A 83 1.35 -7.69 -5.27
C LEU A 83 2.75 -8.29 -5.22
N ILE A 84 3.15 -8.80 -4.05
CA ILE A 84 4.52 -9.24 -3.78
C ILE A 84 4.66 -10.76 -3.92
N LYS A 85 3.56 -11.48 -4.13
CA LYS A 85 3.58 -12.89 -4.52
C LYS A 85 3.78 -13.10 -6.02
N ARG A 86 3.73 -12.03 -6.82
CA ARG A 86 3.85 -12.09 -8.28
C ARG A 86 5.29 -11.81 -8.74
#